data_AF-A0A943XHS3-F1
#
_entry.id   AF-A0A943XHS3-F1
#
_cell.length_a   1.000
_cell.length_b   1.000
_cell.length_c   1.000
_cell.angle_alpha   90.00
_cell.angle_beta   90.00
_cell.angle_gamma   90.00
#
_symmetry.space_group_name_H-M   'P 1'
#
loop_
_entity.id
_entity.type
_entity.pdbx_description
1 polymer ?
#
loop_
_entity_poly.entity_id
_entity_poly.type
_entity_poly.pdbx_seq_one_letter_code
_entity_poly.pdbx_strand_id
1 'polypeptide(L)'
;MTNREIIQHINALNEFTRDKLPVAVSYAIAKNIRAMVDEYKIYEEERGRIVQESDAESRLEELLDLQVDVPIRYVDYTEIADLDLSVGDILAIDFMICEKAK
;
A
#
# COMPACT_ATOMS: atom_id res chain seq x y z
N MET A 1 8.08 0.92 5.11
CA MET A 1 7.32 1.64 4.08
C MET A 1 7.04 3.03 4.61
N THR A 2 7.24 4.07 3.82
CA THR A 2 6.97 5.46 4.23
C THR A 2 5.47 5.75 4.24
N ASN A 3 5.03 6.78 4.98
CA ASN A 3 3.64 7.25 4.92
C ASN A 3 3.23 7.66 3.50
N ARG A 4 4.16 8.25 2.74
CA ARG A 4 3.96 8.56 1.32
C ARG A 4 3.68 7.31 0.48
N GLU A 5 4.49 6.27 0.64
CA GLU A 5 4.29 4.99 -0.05
C GLU A 5 2.96 4.33 0.35
N ILE A 6 2.59 4.35 1.63
CA ILE A 6 1.30 3.84 2.12
C ILE A 6 0.13 4.49 1.36
N ILE A 7 0.12 5.82 1.25
CA ILE A 7 -0.93 6.57 0.54
C ILE A 7 -0.96 6.17 -0.95
N GLN A 8 0.21 6.08 -1.60
CA GLN A 8 0.31 5.70 -3.00
C GLN A 8 -0.22 4.27 -3.23
N HIS A 9 0.16 3.31 -2.39
CA HIS A 9 -0.28 1.92 -2.51
C HIS A 9 -1.77 1.74 -2.21
N ILE A 10 -2.33 2.45 -1.21
CA ILE A 10 -3.79 2.42 -0.96
C ILE A 10 -4.55 2.89 -2.19
N ASN A 11 -4.14 4.02 -2.79
CA ASN A 11 -4.81 4.56 -3.98
C ASN A 11 -4.70 3.59 -5.16
N ALA A 12 -3.50 3.07 -5.43
CA ALA A 12 -3.27 2.12 -6.52
C ALA A 12 -4.09 0.83 -6.35
N LEU A 13 -4.17 0.28 -5.14
CA LEU A 13 -4.95 -0.94 -4.87
C LEU A 13 -6.47 -0.71 -4.94
N ASN A 14 -6.94 0.48 -4.57
CA ASN A 14 -8.36 0.84 -4.72
C ASN A 14 -8.75 0.99 -6.19
N GLU A 15 -7.85 1.49 -7.04
CA GLU A 15 -8.06 1.55 -8.49
C GLU A 15 -7.95 0.15 -9.14
N PHE A 16 -7.13 -0.74 -8.56
CA PHE A 16 -6.93 -2.12 -9.03
C PHE A 16 -8.13 -3.06 -8.76
N THR A 17 -9.19 -2.64 -8.07
CA THR A 17 -10.28 -3.56 -7.71
C THR A 17 -10.97 -4.16 -8.94
N ARG A 18 -10.81 -5.47 -9.12
CA ARG A 18 -11.39 -6.30 -10.19
C ARG A 18 -12.40 -7.30 -9.62
N ASP A 19 -13.43 -7.65 -10.40
CA ASP A 19 -14.53 -8.50 -9.94
C ASP A 19 -14.15 -9.99 -9.70
N LYS A 20 -13.08 -10.49 -10.33
CA LYS A 20 -12.69 -11.91 -10.25
C LYS A 20 -11.19 -12.08 -10.23
N LEU A 21 -10.62 -12.14 -9.02
CA LEU A 21 -9.23 -12.55 -8.78
C LEU A 21 -9.22 -13.90 -8.04
N PRO A 22 -8.13 -14.68 -8.14
CA PRO A 22 -7.95 -15.87 -7.31
C PRO A 22 -8.07 -15.53 -5.83
N VAL A 23 -8.64 -16.45 -5.05
CA VAL A 23 -8.94 -16.21 -3.62
C VAL A 23 -7.69 -15.78 -2.84
N ALA A 24 -6.53 -16.37 -3.13
CA ALA A 24 -5.27 -16.02 -2.50
C ALA A 24 -4.88 -14.55 -2.77
N VAL A 25 -5.00 -14.10 -4.01
CA VAL A 25 -4.69 -12.74 -4.47
C VAL A 25 -5.66 -11.74 -3.84
N SER A 26 -6.97 -11.98 -3.94
CA SER A 26 -8.00 -11.13 -3.31
C SER A 26 -7.79 -10.99 -1.81
N TYR A 27 -7.48 -12.11 -1.14
CA TYR A 27 -7.27 -12.12 0.31
C TYR A 27 -6.03 -11.33 0.72
N ALA A 28 -4.93 -11.46 -0.02
CA ALA A 28 -3.71 -10.70 0.24
C ALA A 28 -3.95 -9.20 0.05
N ILE A 29 -4.57 -8.79 -1.07
CA ILE A 29 -4.91 -7.38 -1.33
C ILE A 29 -5.78 -6.80 -0.21
N ALA A 30 -6.88 -7.50 0.14
CA ALA A 30 -7.78 -7.01 1.19
C ALA A 30 -7.09 -6.87 2.55
N LYS A 31 -6.16 -7.78 2.89
CA LYS A 31 -5.38 -7.70 4.12
C LYS A 31 -4.34 -6.58 4.09
N ASN A 32 -3.68 -6.37 2.96
CA ASN A 32 -2.70 -5.30 2.76
C ASN A 32 -3.37 -3.92 2.84
N ILE A 33 -4.51 -3.73 2.16
CA ILE A 33 -5.31 -2.50 2.26
C ILE A 33 -5.66 -2.23 3.72
N ARG A 34 -6.14 -3.25 4.46
CA ARG A 34 -6.51 -3.08 5.86
C ARG A 34 -5.32 -2.66 6.73
N ALA A 35 -4.18 -3.33 6.59
CA ALA A 35 -2.97 -2.99 7.34
C ALA A 35 -2.52 -1.55 7.05
N MET A 36 -2.47 -1.18 5.77
CA MET A 36 -2.10 0.17 5.35
C MET A 36 -3.09 1.23 5.83
N VAL A 37 -4.39 0.95 5.81
CA VAL A 37 -5.43 1.87 6.31
C VAL A 37 -5.31 2.10 7.81
N ASP A 38 -4.92 1.08 8.58
CA ASP A 38 -4.72 1.23 10.02
C ASP A 38 -3.51 2.14 10.33
N GLU A 39 -2.40 2.00 9.60
CA GLU A 39 -1.25 2.94 9.72
C GLU A 39 -1.58 4.34 9.17
N TYR A 40 -2.33 4.43 8.08
CA TYR A 40 -2.77 5.71 7.51
C TYR A 40 -3.60 6.55 8.48
N LYS A 41 -4.43 5.92 9.34
CA LYS A 41 -5.16 6.65 10.39
C LYS A 41 -4.23 7.35 11.37
N ILE A 42 -3.14 6.69 11.76
CA ILE A 42 -2.13 7.26 12.66
C ILE A 42 -1.47 8.47 12.00
N TYR A 43 -1.07 8.33 10.72
CA TYR A 43 -0.58 9.44 9.91
C TYR A 43 -1.58 10.61 9.86
N GLU A 44 -2.87 10.34 9.60
CA GLU A 44 -3.89 11.37 9.49
C GLU A 44 -4.08 12.14 10.80
N GLU A 45 -4.07 11.45 11.93
CA GLU A 45 -4.15 12.05 13.28
C GLU A 45 -2.95 12.97 13.55
N GLU A 46 -1.73 12.52 13.26
CA GLU A 46 -0.51 13.32 13.45
C GLU A 46 -0.47 14.53 12.51
N ARG A 47 -0.80 14.35 11.24
CA ARG A 47 -0.93 15.45 10.28
C ARG A 47 -1.93 16.50 10.76
N GLY A 48 -3.06 16.08 11.34
CA GLY A 48 -4.06 17.00 11.90
C GLY A 48 -3.51 17.88 13.03
N ARG A 49 -2.57 17.36 13.83
CA ARG A 49 -1.88 18.11 14.88
C ARG A 49 -0.88 19.11 14.29
N ILE A 50 -0.05 18.66 13.35
CA ILE A 50 1.04 19.44 12.75
C ILE A 50 0.51 20.65 11.97
N VAL A 51 -0.62 20.52 11.27
CA VAL A 51 -1.19 21.62 10.45
C VAL A 51 -1.58 22.86 11.28
N GLN A 52 -1.70 22.73 12.61
CA GLN A 52 -1.97 23.86 13.51
C GLN A 52 -0.71 24.62 13.94
N GLU A 53 0.47 24.16 13.55
CA GLU A 53 1.75 24.69 14.00
C GLU A 53 2.38 25.68 13.00
N SER A 54 3.27 26.56 13.48
CA SER A 54 3.88 27.60 12.67
C SER A 54 4.92 27.09 11.66
N ASP A 55 5.50 25.91 11.91
CA ASP A 55 6.52 25.23 11.10
C ASP A 55 5.97 23.95 10.41
N ALA A 56 4.65 23.92 10.18
CA ALA A 56 3.93 22.76 9.69
C ALA A 56 4.55 22.15 8.42
N GLU A 57 4.99 22.96 7.46
CA GLU A 57 5.52 22.46 6.18
C GLU A 57 6.70 21.50 6.34
N SER A 58 7.70 21.86 7.15
CA SER A 58 8.87 21.01 7.38
C SER A 58 8.51 19.72 8.12
N ARG A 59 7.66 19.83 9.15
CA ARG A 59 7.23 18.68 9.94
C ARG A 59 6.33 17.72 9.15
N LEU A 60 5.53 18.22 8.21
CA LEU A 60 4.72 17.40 7.31
C LEU A 60 5.58 16.60 6.34
N GLU A 61 6.66 17.19 5.83
CA GLU A 61 7.59 16.48 4.95
C GLU A 61 8.29 15.34 5.71
N GLU A 62 8.76 15.60 6.93
CA GLU A 62 9.31 14.56 7.81
C GLU A 62 8.30 13.46 8.12
N LEU A 63 7.04 13.82 8.35
CA LEU A 63 5.97 12.85 8.58
C LEU A 63 5.73 11.97 7.35
N LEU A 64 5.77 12.53 6.14
CA LEU A 64 5.60 11.77 4.90
C LEU A 64 6.72 10.75 4.68
N ASP A 65 7.95 11.10 5.02
CA ASP A 65 9.15 10.27 4.83
C ASP A 65 9.39 9.27 5.98
N LEU A 66 8.62 9.36 7.07
CA LEU A 66 8.74 8.46 8.21
C LEU A 66 8.50 7.00 7.81
N GLN A 67 9.45 6.13 8.15
CA GLN A 67 9.34 4.69 7.94
C GLN A 67 8.44 4.03 8.97
N VAL A 68 7.42 3.32 8.49
CA VAL A 68 6.46 2.55 9.26
C VAL A 68 6.56 1.08 8.89
N ASP A 69 6.41 0.21 9.88
CA ASP A 69 6.36 -1.23 9.69
C ASP A 69 4.92 -1.65 9.38
N VAL A 70 4.67 -2.01 8.13
CA VAL A 70 3.36 -2.47 7.66
C VAL A 70 3.44 -3.97 7.40
N PRO A 71 2.59 -4.79 8.03
CA PRO A 71 2.59 -6.23 7.80
C PRO A 71 2.00 -6.56 6.42
N ILE A 72 2.86 -6.59 5.39
CA ILE A 72 2.49 -6.93 4.02
C ILE A 72 2.40 -8.45 3.83
N ARG A 73 1.33 -8.89 3.19
CA ARG A 73 1.14 -10.25 2.72
C ARG A 73 1.57 -10.36 1.28
N TYR A 74 2.49 -11.28 1.06
CA TYR A 74 3.04 -11.55 -0.24
C TYR A 74 2.26 -12.60 -1.00
N VAL A 75 2.27 -12.47 -2.32
CA VAL A 75 1.67 -13.40 -3.28
C VAL A 75 2.75 -13.89 -4.23
N ASP A 76 2.74 -15.18 -4.53
CA ASP A 76 3.65 -15.77 -5.50
C ASP A 76 3.24 -15.36 -6.93
N TYR A 77 4.21 -15.04 -7.79
CA TYR A 77 3.93 -14.66 -9.18
C TYR A 77 3.11 -15.72 -9.93
N THR A 78 3.23 -17.01 -9.56
CA THR A 78 2.47 -18.09 -10.20
C THR A 78 0.97 -17.96 -9.98
N GLU A 79 0.54 -17.32 -8.89
CA GLU A 79 -0.88 -17.11 -8.57
C GLU A 79 -1.53 -16.02 -9.44
N ILE A 80 -0.72 -15.22 -10.13
CA ILE A 80 -1.18 -14.11 -10.98
C ILE A 80 -0.77 -14.27 -12.45
N ALA A 81 0.03 -15.29 -12.79
CA ALA A 81 0.61 -15.48 -14.12
C ALA A 81 -0.45 -15.68 -15.23
N ASP A 82 -1.59 -16.29 -14.89
CA ASP A 82 -2.68 -16.54 -15.82
C ASP A 82 -3.71 -15.39 -15.88
N LEU A 83 -3.47 -14.29 -15.17
CA LEU A 83 -4.36 -13.13 -15.16
C LEU A 83 -3.98 -12.15 -16.27
N ASP A 84 -4.99 -11.61 -16.95
CA ASP A 84 -4.81 -10.55 -17.94
C ASP A 84 -4.58 -9.20 -17.23
N LEU A 85 -3.32 -8.95 -16.86
CA LEU A 85 -2.88 -7.75 -16.15
C LEU A 85 -2.18 -6.78 -17.10
N SER A 86 -2.56 -5.50 -17.05
CA SER A 86 -1.81 -4.43 -17.70
C SER A 86 -0.53 -4.11 -16.93
N VAL A 87 0.35 -3.32 -17.53
CA VAL A 87 1.55 -2.82 -16.82
C VAL A 87 1.17 -1.99 -15.59
N GLY A 88 0.10 -1.20 -15.66
CA GLY A 88 -0.38 -0.41 -14.52
C GLY A 88 -0.87 -1.30 -13.38
N ASP A 89 -1.57 -2.38 -13.71
CA ASP A 89 -1.99 -3.39 -12.74
C ASP A 89 -0.78 -4.00 -12.02
N ILE A 90 0.25 -4.41 -12.76
CA ILE A 90 1.46 -5.02 -12.21
C ILE A 90 2.16 -4.02 -11.27
N LEU A 91 2.34 -2.77 -11.70
CA LEU A 91 2.94 -1.73 -10.87
C LEU A 91 2.18 -1.48 -9.56
N ALA A 92 0.84 -1.60 -9.57
CA ALA A 92 0.02 -1.41 -8.38
C ALA A 92 0.25 -2.52 -7.33
N ILE A 93 0.55 -3.74 -7.75
CA ILE A 93 0.72 -4.91 -6.87
C ILE A 93 2.17 -5.37 -6.72
N ASP A 94 3.13 -4.76 -7.40
CA ASP A 94 4.55 -5.13 -7.41
C ASP A 94 5.14 -5.30 -6.00
N PHE A 95 4.85 -4.35 -5.11
CA PHE A 95 5.35 -4.33 -3.73
C PHE A 95 4.90 -5.54 -2.88
N MET A 96 3.87 -6.28 -3.32
CA MET A 96 3.35 -7.48 -2.65
C MET A 96 3.60 -8.78 -3.43
N ILE A 97 4.27 -8.72 -4.58
CA ILE A 97 4.64 -9.93 -5.33
C ILE A 97 6.00 -10.43 -4.84
N CYS A 98 6.12 -11.75 -4.68
CA CYS A 98 7.39 -12.42 -4.45
C CYS A 98 7.72 -13.33 -5.65
N GLU A 99 8.88 -13.12 -6.25
CA GLU A 99 9.52 -14.13 -7.06
C GLU A 99 10.18 -15.13 -6.11
N LYS A 100 9.60 -16.32 -5.93
CA LYS A 100 10.38 -17.40 -5.29
C LYS A 100 11.56 -17.71 -6.20
N ALA A 101 12.75 -17.25 -5.81
CA ALA A 101 13.98 -17.85 -6.28
C ALA A 101 13.92 -19.34 -5.90
N LYS A 102 13.88 -20.19 -6.92
CA LYS A 102 14.03 -21.64 -6.76
C LYS A 102 15.37 -21.98 -6.12
#